data_AF-A0A3M1LZ77-F1
#
_entry.id   AF-A0A3M1LZ77-F1
#
_cell.length_a   1.000
_cell.length_b   1.000
_cell.length_c   1.000
_cell.angle_alpha   90.00
_cell.angle_beta   90.00
_cell.angle_gamma   90.00
#
_symmetry.space_group_name_H-M   'P 1'
#
loop_
_entity.id
_entity.type
_entity.pdbx_description
1 polymer ?
#
loop_
_entity_poly.entity_id
_entity_poly.type
_entity_poly.pdbx_seq_one_letter_code
_entity_poly.pdbx_strand_id
1 'polypeptide(L)'
;MTDDLDLLLAVLPPHVKSAVEQIGRGDDLLEVVLDLGRLPEARYTDGEVVLSHQEVTQEDIQYVVSRVSEFDADNRAGIERTLHRISAIRNRRGRIVGLTWRVGRAVYGTIDIIQDIIESGKSILLLGRPGVGKTTMLREAARVLAEKKRVIIVDTSNEIGGDGDIPHPAVGRARRMQVAMPSLQHEVMIEAVENHNPE
;
A
#
# COMPACT_ATOMS: atom_id res chain seq x y z
N MET A 1 9.01 14.92 7.42
CA MET A 1 7.86 14.08 7.03
C MET A 1 7.42 14.64 5.70
N THR A 2 8.17 14.28 4.67
CA THR A 2 8.13 14.85 3.33
C THR A 2 8.46 13.70 2.40
N ASP A 3 7.49 13.11 1.73
CA ASP A 3 6.28 12.47 2.28
C ASP A 3 6.08 11.26 1.37
N ASP A 4 5.63 10.09 1.84
CA ASP A 4 5.49 8.90 0.96
C ASP A 4 4.69 9.22 -0.31
N LEU A 5 3.81 10.23 -0.22
CA LEU A 5 3.06 10.79 -1.32
C LEU A 5 3.93 11.28 -2.49
N ASP A 6 5.10 11.86 -2.25
CA ASP A 6 6.00 12.31 -3.33
C ASP A 6 6.45 11.15 -4.22
N LEU A 7 6.66 9.97 -3.64
CA LEU A 7 6.99 8.76 -4.39
C LEU A 7 5.81 8.29 -5.26
N LEU A 8 4.58 8.44 -4.77
CA LEU A 8 3.37 8.20 -5.56
C LEU A 8 3.22 9.23 -6.68
N LEU A 9 3.43 10.51 -6.40
CA LEU A 9 3.30 11.56 -7.41
C LEU A 9 4.37 11.44 -8.49
N ALA A 10 5.57 10.95 -8.16
CA ALA A 10 6.67 10.76 -9.10
C ALA A 10 6.37 9.75 -10.23
N VAL A 11 5.42 8.83 -10.03
CA VAL A 11 5.03 7.85 -11.06
C VAL A 11 3.85 8.30 -11.92
N LEU A 12 3.19 9.42 -11.57
CA LEU A 12 2.09 9.99 -12.36
C LEU A 12 2.61 10.68 -13.63
N PRO A 13 1.81 10.74 -14.71
CA PRO A 13 2.13 11.59 -15.86
C PRO A 13 2.35 13.05 -15.43
N PRO A 14 3.30 13.80 -16.04
CA PRO A 14 3.72 15.11 -15.53
C PRO A 14 2.58 16.12 -15.40
N HIS A 15 1.66 16.12 -16.36
CA HIS A 15 0.52 17.03 -16.34
C HIS A 15 -0.46 16.72 -15.19
N VAL A 16 -0.69 15.45 -14.88
CA VAL A 16 -1.51 15.00 -13.74
C VAL A 16 -0.83 15.32 -12.43
N LYS A 17 0.48 15.02 -12.32
CA LYS A 17 1.29 15.34 -11.15
C LYS A 17 1.19 16.82 -10.81
N SER A 18 1.44 17.70 -11.79
CA SER A 18 1.39 19.14 -11.59
C SER A 18 0.01 19.63 -11.16
N ALA A 19 -1.07 19.05 -11.70
CA ALA A 19 -2.42 19.40 -11.28
C ALA A 19 -2.70 19.02 -9.82
N VAL A 20 -2.28 17.83 -9.38
CA VAL A 20 -2.43 17.40 -7.98
C VAL A 20 -1.61 18.29 -7.04
N GLU A 21 -0.36 18.60 -7.40
CA GLU A 21 0.50 19.50 -6.61
C GLU A 21 -0.08 20.92 -6.50
N GLN A 22 -0.68 21.44 -7.57
CA GLN A 22 -1.31 22.77 -7.57
C GLN A 22 -2.55 22.87 -6.69
N ILE A 23 -3.32 21.78 -6.56
CA ILE A 23 -4.47 21.74 -5.63
C ILE A 23 -3.98 21.86 -4.18
N GLY A 24 -2.79 21.35 -3.86
CA GLY A 24 -2.14 21.55 -2.56
C GLY A 24 -2.83 20.85 -1.38
N ARG A 25 -3.64 19.82 -1.65
CA ARG A 25 -4.43 19.07 -0.65
C ARG A 25 -3.95 17.62 -0.46
N GLY A 26 -2.64 17.39 -0.43
CA GLY A 26 -2.05 16.04 -0.35
C GLY A 26 -2.55 15.21 0.84
N ASP A 27 -2.77 15.84 2.00
CA ASP A 27 -3.28 15.19 3.21
C ASP A 27 -4.69 14.62 3.06
N ASP A 28 -5.52 15.23 2.20
CA ASP A 28 -6.89 14.80 1.92
C ASP A 28 -6.96 13.82 0.73
N LEU A 29 -5.90 13.68 -0.07
CA LEU A 29 -5.93 12.87 -1.28
C LEU A 29 -6.13 11.39 -0.95
N LEU A 30 -7.14 10.77 -1.54
CA LEU A 30 -7.45 9.35 -1.35
C LEU A 30 -6.97 8.54 -2.55
N GLU A 31 -7.33 8.98 -3.75
CA GLU A 31 -7.06 8.25 -4.98
C GLU A 31 -6.79 9.20 -6.16
N VAL A 32 -6.02 8.73 -7.14
CA VAL A 32 -5.91 9.34 -8.47
C VAL A 32 -6.32 8.29 -9.50
N VAL A 33 -7.15 8.66 -10.47
CA VAL A 33 -7.76 7.74 -11.44
C VAL A 33 -7.49 8.23 -12.85
N LEU A 34 -6.92 7.34 -13.67
CA LEU A 34 -6.66 7.56 -15.09
C LEU A 34 -7.31 6.43 -15.89
N ASP A 35 -8.32 6.76 -16.69
CA ASP A 35 -8.98 5.82 -17.59
C ASP A 35 -8.83 6.30 -19.04
N LEU A 36 -8.38 5.43 -19.95
CA LEU A 36 -8.16 5.76 -21.35
C LEU A 36 -9.40 6.41 -22.00
N GLY A 37 -9.24 7.61 -22.56
CA GLY A 37 -10.32 8.37 -23.19
C GLY A 37 -11.28 9.05 -22.20
N ARG A 38 -10.87 9.22 -20.94
CA ARG A 38 -11.59 10.00 -19.92
C ARG A 38 -10.70 11.08 -19.34
N LEU A 39 -11.30 12.07 -18.70
CA LEU A 39 -10.53 13.08 -17.98
C LEU A 39 -9.94 12.45 -16.70
N PRO A 40 -8.67 12.76 -16.35
CA PRO A 40 -8.07 12.26 -15.12
C PRO A 40 -8.72 12.92 -13.91
N GLU A 41 -8.91 12.16 -12.83
CA GLU A 41 -9.62 12.59 -11.63
C GLU A 41 -8.80 12.29 -10.36
N ALA A 42 -8.94 13.15 -9.35
CA ALA A 42 -8.49 12.89 -7.99
C ALA A 42 -9.67 12.83 -7.04
N ARG A 43 -9.65 11.86 -6.13
CA ARG A 43 -10.62 11.73 -5.04
C ARG A 43 -10.01 12.22 -3.74
N TYR A 44 -10.73 13.08 -3.05
CA TYR A 44 -10.39 13.62 -1.75
C TYR A 44 -11.41 13.17 -0.70
N THR A 45 -11.15 13.45 0.57
CA THR A 45 -12.05 13.15 1.70
C THR A 45 -13.44 13.76 1.57
N ASP A 46 -13.58 14.85 0.81
CA ASP A 46 -14.80 15.65 0.67
C ASP A 46 -15.40 15.69 -0.74
N GLY A 47 -14.77 15.06 -1.73
CA GLY A 47 -15.26 15.07 -3.11
C GLY A 47 -14.24 14.64 -4.15
N GLU A 48 -14.59 14.87 -5.42
CA GLU A 48 -13.76 14.51 -6.58
C GLU A 48 -13.44 15.76 -7.40
N VAL A 49 -12.25 15.79 -7.99
CA VAL A 49 -11.76 16.92 -8.79
C VAL A 49 -11.18 16.39 -10.10
N VAL A 50 -11.62 17.00 -11.21
CA VAL A 50 -11.01 16.77 -12.52
C VAL A 50 -9.66 17.48 -12.57
N LEU A 51 -8.61 16.73 -12.90
CA LEU A 51 -7.22 17.19 -12.87
C LEU A 51 -6.77 17.86 -14.17
N SER A 52 -7.42 17.54 -15.29
CA SER A 52 -7.08 18.07 -16.61
C SER A 52 -8.31 18.10 -17.52
N HIS A 53 -8.33 19.05 -18.47
CA HIS A 53 -9.30 19.08 -19.57
C HIS A 53 -8.86 18.23 -20.77
N GLN A 54 -7.69 17.60 -20.70
CA GLN A 54 -7.22 16.63 -21.68
C GLN A 54 -7.59 15.23 -21.24
N GLU A 55 -8.11 14.43 -22.18
CA GLU A 55 -8.36 13.00 -21.93
C GLU A 55 -7.06 12.24 -21.76
N VAL A 56 -7.08 11.25 -20.87
CA VAL A 56 -5.98 10.32 -20.65
C VAL A 56 -5.71 9.55 -21.93
N THR A 57 -4.46 9.61 -22.38
CA THR A 57 -4.00 8.94 -23.59
C THR A 57 -3.38 7.58 -23.30
N GLN A 58 -3.17 6.80 -24.36
CA GLN A 58 -2.42 5.55 -24.25
C GLN A 58 -0.95 5.78 -23.85
N GLU A 59 -0.39 6.95 -24.19
CA GLU A 59 0.97 7.36 -23.83
C GLU A 59 1.07 7.64 -22.33
N ASP A 60 0.05 8.24 -21.72
CA ASP A 60 -0.02 8.45 -20.26
C ASP A 60 -0.01 7.13 -19.50
N ILE A 61 -0.78 6.14 -19.98
CA ILE A 61 -0.78 4.81 -19.37
C ILE A 61 0.59 4.15 -19.53
N GLN A 62 1.21 4.22 -20.71
CA GLN A 62 2.54 3.65 -20.95
C GLN A 62 3.63 4.35 -20.12
N TYR A 63 3.52 5.67 -19.95
CA TYR A 63 4.40 6.47 -19.11
C TYR A 63 4.46 5.88 -17.69
N VAL A 64 3.31 5.52 -17.13
CA VAL A 64 3.23 4.93 -15.79
C VAL A 64 3.76 3.51 -15.78
N VAL A 65 3.29 2.67 -16.71
CA VAL A 65 3.66 1.24 -16.76
C VAL A 65 5.18 1.07 -16.89
N SER A 66 5.87 1.98 -17.57
CA SER A 66 7.34 1.96 -17.70
C SER A 66 8.11 2.35 -16.42
N ARG A 67 7.43 2.88 -15.40
CA ARG A 67 8.04 3.43 -14.17
C ARG A 67 7.67 2.68 -12.90
N VAL A 68 6.74 1.73 -12.98
CA VAL A 68 6.26 0.95 -11.83
C VAL A 68 6.77 -0.48 -11.95
N SER A 69 6.78 -1.21 -10.83
CA SER A 69 7.06 -2.64 -10.84
C SER A 69 6.04 -3.39 -11.70
N GLU A 70 6.36 -4.65 -12.04
CA GLU A 70 5.38 -5.50 -12.71
C GLU A 70 4.09 -5.61 -11.89
N PHE A 71 2.96 -5.65 -12.58
CA PHE A 71 1.67 -5.89 -11.95
C PHE A 71 1.55 -7.37 -11.61
N ASP A 72 1.21 -7.66 -10.36
CA ASP A 72 1.02 -9.01 -9.84
C ASP A 72 -0.27 -9.68 -10.37
N ALA A 73 -0.55 -10.87 -9.84
CA ALA A 73 -1.75 -11.66 -10.17
C ALA A 73 -3.07 -10.95 -9.81
N ASP A 74 -3.04 -9.98 -8.89
CA ASP A 74 -4.19 -9.16 -8.48
C ASP A 74 -4.30 -7.86 -9.29
N ASN A 75 -3.49 -7.70 -10.35
CA ASN A 75 -3.33 -6.47 -11.13
C ASN A 75 -2.91 -5.27 -10.26
N ARG A 76 -2.04 -5.51 -9.29
CA ARG A 76 -1.49 -4.47 -8.41
C ARG A 76 0.01 -4.33 -8.62
N ALA A 77 0.48 -3.09 -8.53
CA ALA A 77 1.88 -2.75 -8.43
C ALA A 77 2.05 -1.89 -7.17
N GLY A 78 3.07 -2.22 -6.38
CA GLY A 78 3.45 -1.44 -5.21
C GLY A 78 4.47 -0.37 -5.56
N ILE A 79 4.62 0.61 -4.67
CA ILE A 79 5.75 1.54 -4.69
C ILE A 79 6.62 1.18 -3.48
N GLU A 80 7.88 0.83 -3.73
CA GLU A 80 8.83 0.42 -2.68
C GLU A 80 8.81 1.38 -1.49
N ARG A 81 8.90 0.83 -0.27
CA ARG A 81 8.93 1.59 0.99
C ARG A 81 7.65 2.37 1.29
N THR A 82 6.61 2.30 0.47
CA THR A 82 5.33 2.99 0.71
C THR A 82 4.20 2.00 1.02
N LEU A 83 3.07 2.52 1.51
CA LEU A 83 1.80 1.78 1.56
C LEU A 83 0.90 2.09 0.35
N HIS A 84 1.42 2.85 -0.61
CA HIS A 84 0.69 3.21 -1.81
C HIS A 84 0.57 2.03 -2.76
N ARG A 85 -0.55 2.00 -3.48
CA ARG A 85 -0.84 0.93 -4.43
C ARG A 85 -1.33 1.50 -5.74
N ILE A 86 -0.92 0.87 -6.83
CA ILE A 86 -1.37 1.15 -8.18
C ILE A 86 -2.12 -0.08 -8.67
N SER A 87 -3.38 0.08 -9.06
CA SER A 87 -4.21 -1.01 -9.58
C SER A 87 -4.51 -0.78 -11.05
N ALA A 88 -4.32 -1.81 -11.88
CA ALA A 88 -4.55 -1.76 -13.31
C ALA A 88 -5.91 -2.35 -13.70
N ILE A 89 -6.59 -1.68 -14.63
CA ILE A 89 -7.74 -2.22 -15.36
C ILE A 89 -7.23 -2.72 -16.70
N ARG A 90 -7.48 -3.99 -17.02
CA ARG A 90 -7.10 -4.60 -18.30
C ARG A 90 -8.31 -4.87 -19.16
N ASN A 91 -8.17 -4.65 -20.47
CA ASN A 91 -9.18 -5.06 -21.44
C ASN A 91 -9.09 -6.56 -21.75
N ARG A 92 -10.03 -7.07 -22.57
CA ARG A 92 -10.08 -8.50 -22.97
C ARG A 92 -8.84 -9.01 -23.70
N ARG A 93 -7.96 -8.13 -24.17
CA ARG A 93 -6.67 -8.47 -24.81
C ARG A 93 -5.49 -8.35 -23.84
N GLY A 94 -5.74 -8.18 -22.54
CA GLY A 94 -4.73 -8.05 -21.50
C GLY A 94 -4.02 -6.69 -21.43
N ARG A 95 -4.40 -5.72 -22.28
CA ARG A 95 -3.79 -4.38 -22.29
C ARG A 95 -4.34 -3.55 -21.14
N ILE A 96 -3.46 -2.82 -20.45
CA ILE A 96 -3.85 -1.86 -19.41
C ILE A 96 -4.55 -0.68 -20.10
N VAL A 97 -5.75 -0.37 -19.63
CA VAL A 97 -6.62 0.70 -20.15
C VAL A 97 -7.10 1.65 -19.04
N GLY A 98 -6.77 1.37 -17.79
CA GLY A 98 -7.06 2.24 -16.66
C GLY A 98 -6.12 1.96 -15.50
N LEU A 99 -5.88 2.95 -14.66
CA LEU A 99 -4.97 2.92 -13.52
C LEU A 99 -5.59 3.68 -12.35
N THR A 100 -5.46 3.13 -11.15
CA THR A 100 -5.88 3.78 -9.90
C THR A 100 -4.74 3.76 -8.91
N TRP A 101 -4.28 4.94 -8.49
CA TRP A 101 -3.37 5.10 -7.36
C TRP A 101 -4.20 5.28 -6.11
N ARG A 102 -3.92 4.49 -5.08
CA ARG A 102 -4.53 4.62 -3.77
C ARG A 102 -3.48 5.06 -2.76
N VAL A 103 -3.77 6.15 -2.06
CA VAL A 103 -2.88 6.73 -1.06
C VAL A 103 -3.01 5.92 0.24
N GLY A 104 -2.10 4.97 0.45
CA GLY A 104 -1.88 4.36 1.76
C GLY A 104 -1.19 5.31 2.74
N ARG A 105 -1.60 5.29 4.01
CA ARG A 105 -1.03 6.09 5.09
C ARG A 105 -0.67 5.21 6.29
N ALA A 106 0.43 5.54 6.96
CA ALA A 106 0.79 4.92 8.23
C ALA A 106 0.41 5.85 9.39
N VAL A 107 -0.23 5.29 10.41
CA VAL A 107 -0.54 5.98 11.67
C VAL A 107 0.31 5.35 12.76
N TYR A 108 0.97 6.19 13.56
CA TYR A 108 1.90 5.77 14.61
C TYR A 108 1.37 6.16 15.99
N GLY A 109 1.88 5.50 17.03
CA GLY A 109 1.65 5.91 18.43
C GLY A 109 0.30 5.47 19.01
N THR A 110 -0.43 4.59 18.34
CA THR A 110 -1.69 4.02 18.87
C THR A 110 -1.48 2.82 19.79
N ILE A 111 -0.25 2.35 19.92
CA ILE A 111 0.08 1.05 20.53
C ILE A 111 0.21 1.09 22.05
N ASP A 112 0.46 2.27 22.62
CA ASP A 112 0.68 2.47 24.06
C ASP A 112 -0.48 1.92 24.91
N ILE A 113 -1.70 1.92 24.35
CA ILE A 113 -2.93 1.46 25.01
C ILE A 113 -2.93 -0.06 25.22
N ILE A 114 -2.21 -0.82 24.39
CA ILE A 114 -2.21 -2.30 24.42
C ILE A 114 -0.80 -2.90 24.54
N GLN A 115 0.20 -2.09 24.92
CA GLN A 115 1.59 -2.52 24.97
C GLN A 115 1.78 -3.69 25.96
N ASP A 116 1.14 -3.63 27.13
CA ASP A 116 1.16 -4.68 28.14
C ASP A 116 0.59 -6.01 27.60
N ILE A 117 -0.47 -5.94 26.80
CA ILE A 117 -1.08 -7.10 26.15
C ILE A 117 -0.09 -7.71 25.15
N ILE A 118 0.53 -6.88 24.30
CA ILE A 118 1.49 -7.32 23.28
C ILE A 118 2.75 -7.94 23.91
N GLU A 119 3.28 -7.32 24.96
CA GLU A 119 4.47 -7.80 25.67
C GLU A 119 4.19 -9.01 26.58
N SER A 120 2.91 -9.39 26.78
CA SER A 120 2.54 -10.54 27.60
C SER A 120 3.00 -11.90 27.02
N GLY A 121 3.40 -11.95 25.75
CA GLY A 121 3.81 -13.17 25.06
C GLY A 121 2.67 -14.14 24.72
N LYS A 122 1.42 -13.74 24.95
CA LYS A 122 0.24 -14.53 24.59
C LYS A 122 -0.10 -14.38 23.11
N SER A 123 -0.74 -15.38 22.52
CA SER A 123 -1.36 -15.26 21.21
C SER A 123 -2.57 -14.31 21.28
N ILE A 124 -2.60 -13.32 20.39
CA ILE A 124 -3.62 -12.26 20.37
C ILE A 124 -4.37 -12.32 19.04
N LEU A 125 -5.69 -12.21 19.10
CA LEU A 125 -6.56 -12.06 17.94
C LEU A 125 -7.26 -10.69 17.99
N LEU A 126 -7.03 -9.85 16.99
CA LEU A 126 -7.68 -8.54 16.87
C LEU A 126 -8.94 -8.65 16.01
N LEU A 127 -10.11 -8.46 16.63
CA LEU A 127 -11.42 -8.51 15.98
C LEU A 127 -12.07 -7.13 15.93
N GLY A 128 -12.86 -6.88 14.89
CA GLY A 128 -13.58 -5.64 14.72
C GLY A 128 -14.07 -5.43 13.29
N ARG A 129 -15.01 -4.51 13.11
CA ARG A 129 -15.58 -4.18 11.80
C ARG A 129 -14.50 -3.72 10.81
N PRO A 130 -14.74 -3.77 9.49
CA PRO A 130 -13.86 -3.11 8.53
C PRO A 130 -13.60 -1.64 8.90
N GLY A 131 -12.38 -1.16 8.69
CA GLY A 131 -12.02 0.25 8.92
C GLY A 131 -11.71 0.68 10.36
N VAL A 132 -11.87 -0.18 11.37
CA VAL A 132 -11.63 0.20 12.79
C VAL A 132 -10.15 0.27 13.21
N GLY A 133 -9.20 0.17 12.27
CA GLY A 133 -7.77 0.30 12.56
C GLY A 133 -7.05 -1.00 12.97
N LYS A 134 -7.62 -2.19 12.70
CA LYS A 134 -6.97 -3.48 13.01
C LYS A 134 -5.57 -3.61 12.41
N THR A 135 -5.44 -3.34 11.12
CA THR A 135 -4.16 -3.43 10.39
C THR A 135 -3.15 -2.42 10.92
N THR A 136 -3.61 -1.21 11.27
CA THR A 136 -2.78 -0.18 11.93
C THR A 136 -2.19 -0.69 13.24
N MET A 137 -3.02 -1.31 14.08
CA MET A 137 -2.58 -1.88 15.36
C MET A 137 -1.60 -3.04 15.17
N LEU A 138 -1.85 -3.94 14.21
CA LEU A 138 -0.91 -5.03 13.89
C LEU A 138 0.45 -4.50 13.43
N ARG A 139 0.46 -3.48 12.57
CA ARG A 139 1.69 -2.87 12.05
C ARG A 139 2.54 -2.28 13.18
N GLU A 140 1.91 -1.50 14.06
CA GLU A 140 2.60 -0.92 15.21
C GLU A 140 3.04 -1.97 16.23
N ALA A 141 2.23 -3.01 16.47
CA ALA A 141 2.61 -4.12 17.34
C ALA A 141 3.87 -4.83 16.83
N ALA A 142 3.92 -5.14 15.53
CA ALA A 142 5.08 -5.76 14.91
C ALA A 142 6.32 -4.86 15.00
N ARG A 143 6.17 -3.55 14.75
CA ARG A 143 7.26 -2.57 14.87
C ARG A 143 7.85 -2.55 16.29
N VAL A 144 7.00 -2.44 17.31
CA VAL A 144 7.44 -2.37 18.71
C VAL A 144 8.08 -3.69 19.16
N LEU A 145 7.46 -4.83 18.83
CA LEU A 145 8.02 -6.14 19.17
C LEU A 145 9.39 -6.38 18.51
N ALA A 146 9.55 -5.94 17.26
CA ALA A 146 10.77 -6.15 16.49
C ALA A 146 12.01 -5.42 17.03
N GLU A 147 11.84 -4.48 17.96
CA GLU A 147 12.98 -3.85 18.65
C GLU A 147 13.73 -4.84 19.55
N LYS A 148 13.01 -5.77 20.17
CA LYS A 148 13.56 -6.73 21.14
C LYS A 148 13.55 -8.18 20.64
N LYS A 149 12.75 -8.50 19.63
CA LYS A 149 12.48 -9.87 19.16
C LYS A 149 12.67 -10.02 17.67
N ARG A 150 12.94 -11.26 17.23
CA ARG A 150 12.83 -11.67 15.82
C ARG A 150 11.36 -11.78 15.44
N VAL A 151 10.81 -10.75 14.80
CA VAL A 151 9.42 -10.71 14.34
C VAL A 151 9.34 -10.95 12.84
N ILE A 152 8.39 -11.80 12.44
CA ILE A 152 8.03 -12.03 11.04
C ILE A 152 6.55 -11.72 10.85
N ILE A 153 6.26 -10.92 9.83
CA ILE A 153 4.92 -10.61 9.34
C ILE A 153 4.67 -11.49 8.13
N VAL A 154 3.68 -12.37 8.21
CA VAL A 154 3.13 -13.09 7.06
C VAL A 154 1.99 -12.24 6.49
N ASP A 155 2.26 -11.52 5.40
CA ASP A 155 1.35 -10.52 4.83
C ASP A 155 0.64 -11.06 3.59
N THR A 156 -0.62 -11.43 3.75
CA THR A 156 -1.42 -12.06 2.68
C THR A 156 -2.06 -11.06 1.72
N SER A 157 -2.29 -9.83 2.17
CA SER A 157 -2.97 -8.79 1.38
C SER A 157 -2.10 -7.56 1.15
N ASN A 158 -0.83 -7.63 1.55
CA ASN A 158 0.14 -6.54 1.49
C ASN A 158 -0.31 -5.27 2.25
N GLU A 159 -1.24 -5.41 3.20
CA GLU A 159 -1.76 -4.25 3.93
C GLU A 159 -0.83 -3.79 5.05
N ILE A 160 0.02 -4.67 5.59
CA ILE A 160 0.88 -4.35 6.74
C ILE A 160 2.19 -3.73 6.24
N GLY A 161 2.87 -4.40 5.32
CA GLY A 161 4.16 -3.99 4.78
C GLY A 161 4.11 -3.20 3.46
N GLY A 162 2.93 -3.08 2.83
CA GLY A 162 2.79 -2.47 1.50
C GLY A 162 2.98 -3.47 0.36
N ASP A 163 2.68 -3.07 -0.88
CA ASP A 163 2.72 -3.96 -2.05
C ASP A 163 4.11 -4.12 -2.68
N GLY A 164 5.05 -3.20 -2.42
CA GLY A 164 6.41 -3.29 -2.98
C GLY A 164 7.28 -4.35 -2.31
N ASP A 165 8.37 -4.78 -2.96
CA ASP A 165 9.32 -5.79 -2.42
C ASP A 165 10.01 -5.31 -1.14
N ILE A 166 10.31 -4.00 -1.08
CA ILE A 166 10.87 -3.36 0.10
C ILE A 166 9.70 -2.85 0.96
N PRO A 167 9.54 -3.38 2.20
CA PRO A 167 8.40 -3.04 3.03
C PRO A 167 8.47 -1.58 3.53
N HIS A 168 7.30 -1.03 3.86
CA HIS A 168 7.17 0.30 4.42
C HIS A 168 7.90 0.43 5.78
N PRO A 169 8.65 1.52 6.05
CA PRO A 169 9.41 1.70 7.29
C PRO A 169 8.62 1.55 8.60
N ALA A 170 7.30 1.76 8.57
CA ALA A 170 6.40 1.55 9.71
C ALA A 170 6.37 0.13 10.28
N VAL A 171 6.89 -0.90 9.60
CA VAL A 171 7.05 -2.23 10.23
C VAL A 171 8.34 -2.33 11.07
N GLY A 172 9.18 -1.29 11.06
CA GLY A 172 10.45 -1.25 11.78
C GLY A 172 11.40 -2.35 11.33
N ARG A 173 11.94 -3.09 12.30
CA ARG A 173 12.87 -4.21 12.08
C ARG A 173 12.17 -5.53 11.76
N ALA A 174 10.83 -5.57 11.75
CA ALA A 174 10.10 -6.77 11.45
C ALA A 174 10.38 -7.22 10.01
N ARG A 175 10.64 -8.51 9.84
CA ARG A 175 10.79 -9.10 8.50
C ARG A 175 9.42 -9.41 7.94
N ARG A 176 9.26 -9.36 6.61
CA ARG A 176 8.00 -9.64 5.93
C ARG A 176 8.17 -10.81 4.97
N MET A 177 7.18 -11.70 4.97
CA MET A 177 6.97 -12.71 3.94
C MET A 177 5.63 -12.42 3.26
N GLN A 178 5.65 -12.26 1.94
CA GLN A 178 4.44 -12.07 1.14
C GLN A 178 3.86 -13.42 0.76
N VAL A 179 2.53 -13.54 0.81
CA VAL A 179 1.85 -14.78 0.43
C VAL A 179 1.30 -14.63 -0.99
N ALA A 180 1.74 -15.48 -1.92
CA ALA A 180 1.34 -15.39 -3.32
C ALA A 180 -0.17 -15.63 -3.55
N MET A 181 -0.80 -16.49 -2.73
CA MET A 181 -2.24 -16.72 -2.75
C MET A 181 -2.77 -16.96 -1.32
N PRO A 182 -3.97 -16.50 -0.96
CA PRO A 182 -4.51 -16.69 0.39
C PRO A 182 -4.53 -18.15 0.87
N SER A 183 -4.73 -19.11 -0.03
CA SER A 183 -4.72 -20.54 0.30
C SER A 183 -3.35 -21.06 0.76
N LEU A 184 -2.26 -20.37 0.41
CA LEU A 184 -0.88 -20.74 0.77
C LEU A 184 -0.43 -20.13 2.09
N GLN A 185 -1.28 -19.35 2.78
CA GLN A 185 -0.90 -18.68 4.03
C GLN A 185 -0.33 -19.65 5.06
N HIS A 186 -0.95 -20.82 5.23
CA HIS A 186 -0.49 -21.82 6.19
C HIS A 186 0.92 -22.35 5.88
N GLU A 187 1.22 -22.59 4.60
CA GLU A 187 2.54 -23.07 4.16
C GLU A 187 3.63 -22.02 4.43
N VAL A 188 3.35 -20.75 4.11
CA VAL A 188 4.27 -19.63 4.39
C VAL A 188 4.47 -19.45 5.90
N MET A 189 3.44 -19.70 6.72
CA MET A 189 3.58 -19.68 8.18
C MET A 189 4.51 -20.78 8.70
N ILE A 190 4.46 -21.98 8.11
CA ILE A 190 5.38 -23.08 8.45
C ILE A 190 6.81 -22.67 8.07
N GLU A 191 7.00 -22.20 6.83
CA GLU A 191 8.30 -21.74 6.33
C GLU A 191 8.91 -20.66 7.22
N ALA A 192 8.09 -19.69 7.67
CA ALA A 192 8.52 -18.63 8.57
C ALA A 192 9.13 -19.18 9.87
N VAL A 193 8.52 -20.20 10.45
CA VAL A 193 9.00 -20.81 11.69
C VAL A 193 10.27 -21.63 11.41
N GLU A 194 10.24 -22.51 10.42
CA GLU A 194 11.33 -23.45 10.12
C GLU A 194 12.62 -22.74 9.68
N ASN A 195 12.50 -21.72 8.82
CA ASN A 195 13.66 -21.10 8.19
C ASN A 195 14.13 -19.82 8.88
N HIS A 196 13.27 -19.17 9.67
CA HIS A 196 13.57 -17.84 10.20
C HIS A 196 13.42 -17.71 11.70
N ASN A 197 12.94 -18.74 12.42
CA ASN A 197 12.98 -18.87 13.88
C ASN A 197 12.54 -17.60 14.65
N PRO A 198 11.30 -17.10 14.44
CA PRO A 198 10.77 -15.94 15.16
C PRO A 198 10.59 -16.21 16.67
N GLU A 199 10.42 -15.15 17.47
CA GLU A 199 10.34 -15.14 18.96
C GLU A 199 9.04 -14.58 19.54
#